data_AF-A0A5B7J4T9-F1
#
_entry.id   AF-A0A5B7J4T9-F1
#
_cell.length_a   1.000
_cell.length_b   1.000
_cell.length_c   1.000
_cell.angle_alpha   90.00
_cell.angle_beta   90.00
_cell.angle_gamma   90.00
#
_symmetry.space_group_name_H-M   'P 1'
#
loop_
_entity.id
_entity.type
_entity.pdbx_description
1 polymer ?
#
loop_
_entity_poly.entity_id
_entity_poly.type
_entity_poly.pdbx_seq_one_letter_code
_entity_poly.pdbx_strand_id
1 'polypeptide(L)' 'MDFAHGTAGIPYSYALELRDRGNYGFILPKEQIHPTAQETFLGIRAMTEAIFHKLYPGKKFV' A
#
# COMPACT_ATOMS: atom_id res chain seq x y z
N MET A 1 3.05 -11.50 4.30
CA MET A 1 2.45 -10.71 5.40
C MET A 1 2.34 -11.52 6.68
N ASP A 2 1.94 -12.80 6.62
CA ASP A 2 1.67 -13.61 7.81
C ASP A 2 2.86 -13.78 8.75
N PHE A 3 4.05 -14.10 8.23
CA PHE A 3 5.27 -14.13 9.07
C PHE A 3 5.56 -12.77 9.71
N ALA A 4 5.46 -11.69 8.93
CA ALA A 4 5.71 -10.34 9.41
C ALA A 4 4.74 -9.96 10.54
N HIS A 5 3.47 -10.35 10.41
CA HIS A 5 2.45 -10.08 11.42
C HIS A 5 2.57 -11.01 12.63
N GLY A 6 2.57 -12.32 12.41
CA GLY A 6 2.47 -13.34 13.46
C GLY A 6 3.79 -13.64 14.17
N THR A 7 4.91 -13.71 13.43
CA THR A 7 6.21 -14.06 14.02
C THR A 7 7.05 -12.83 14.34
N ALA A 8 7.12 -11.87 13.43
CA ALA A 8 7.91 -10.65 13.64
C ALA A 8 7.16 -9.55 14.42
N GLY A 9 5.86 -9.74 14.70
CA GLY A 9 5.07 -8.82 15.52
C GLY A 9 4.78 -7.46 14.88
N ILE A 10 4.84 -7.34 13.55
CA ILE A 10 4.55 -6.09 12.83
C ILE A 10 3.03 -5.93 12.69
N PRO A 11 2.39 -4.97 13.38
CA PRO A 11 0.93 -4.92 13.52
C PRO A 11 0.20 -4.52 12.24
N TYR A 12 0.88 -3.82 11.32
CA TYR A 12 0.34 -3.36 10.06
C TYR A 12 1.15 -3.99 8.91
N SER A 13 0.71 -5.14 8.41
CA SER A 13 1.38 -5.87 7.33
C SER A 13 0.39 -6.19 6.21
N TYR A 14 0.69 -5.74 4.99
CA TYR A 14 -0.19 -5.86 3.84
C TYR A 14 0.60 -6.32 2.61
N ALA A 15 -0.04 -7.09 1.73
CA ALA A 15 0.45 -7.36 0.39
C ALA A 15 -0.44 -6.62 -0.61
N LEU A 16 0.16 -5.79 -1.45
CA LEU A 16 -0.55 -5.05 -2.50
C LEU A 16 -0.39 -5.82 -3.81
N GLU A 17 -1.52 -6.24 -4.39
CA GLU A 17 -1.59 -6.75 -5.75
C GLU A 17 -2.05 -5.61 -6.66
N LEU A 18 -1.19 -5.22 -7.60
CA LEU A 18 -1.37 -4.04 -8.43
C LEU A 18 -2.23 -4.35 -9.66
N ARG A 19 -2.33 -3.38 -10.58
CA ARG A 19 -2.98 -3.60 -11.88
C ARG A 19 -2.28 -4.71 -12.66
N ASP A 20 -2.98 -5.46 -13.50
CA ASP A 20 -4.43 -5.43 -13.75
C ASP A 20 -5.13 -6.69 -13.22
N ARG A 21 -6.32 -7.03 -13.75
CA ARG A 21 -7.08 -8.24 -13.38
C ARG A 21 -6.90 -9.39 -14.37
N GLY A 22 -5.81 -9.39 -15.14
CA GLY A 22 -5.47 -10.45 -16.09
C GLY A 22 -5.70 -10.13 -17.57
N ASN A 23 -5.96 -8.88 -17.96
CA ASN A 23 -6.01 -8.53 -19.39
C ASN A 23 -4.60 -8.49 -19.99
N TYR A 24 -3.64 -7.98 -19.23
CA TYR A 24 -2.22 -7.95 -19.54
C TYR A 24 -1.38 -8.76 -18.53
N GLY A 25 -1.89 -8.96 -17.31
CA GLY A 25 -1.24 -9.76 -16.28
C GLY A 25 0.16 -9.21 -15.96
N PHE A 26 1.17 -10.08 -15.99
CA PHE A 26 2.54 -9.71 -15.67
C PHE A 26 3.21 -8.78 -16.70
N ILE A 27 2.67 -8.66 -17.92
CA ILE A 27 3.24 -7.84 -19.01
C ILE A 27 2.36 -6.61 -19.23
N LEU A 28 2.23 -5.78 -18.19
CA LEU A 28 1.43 -4.56 -18.22
C LEU A 28 2.03 -3.50 -19.18
N PRO A 29 1.24 -2.83 -20.04
CA PRO A 29 1.74 -1.81 -20.97
C PRO A 29 2.43 -0.65 -20.25
N LYS A 30 3.44 -0.05 -20.89
CA LYS A 30 4.23 1.06 -20.31
C LYS A 30 3.35 2.27 -19.93
N GLU A 31 2.25 2.48 -20.63
CA GLU A 31 1.27 3.54 -20.40
C GLU A 31 0.57 3.41 -19.03
N GLN A 32 0.55 2.19 -18.47
CA GLN A 32 -0.05 1.90 -17.16
C GLN A 32 0.94 2.06 -15.99
N ILE A 33 2.24 2.25 -16.24
CA ILE A 33 3.24 2.38 -15.17
C ILE A 33 2.93 3.59 -14.28
N HIS A 34 2.81 4.78 -14.87
CA HIS A 34 2.58 6.01 -14.12
C HIS A 34 1.21 6.02 -13.41
N PRO A 35 0.09 5.65 -14.05
CA PRO A 35 -1.19 5.51 -13.36
C PRO A 35 -1.16 4.55 -12.17
N THR A 36 -0.52 3.37 -12.34
CA THR A 36 -0.40 2.37 -11.27
C THR A 36 0.42 2.92 -10.10
N ALA A 37 1.54 3.61 -10.38
CA ALA A 37 2.36 4.21 -9.34
C ALA A 37 1.62 5.32 -8.57
N GLN A 38 0.90 6.18 -9.27
CA GLN A 38 0.14 7.29 -8.66
C GLN A 38 -0.93 6.77 -7.69
N GLU A 39 -1.78 5.83 -8.14
CA GLU A 39 -2.84 5.31 -7.27
C GLU A 39 -2.29 4.48 -6.11
N THR A 40 -1.22 3.70 -6.34
CA THR A 40 -0.56 2.91 -5.30
C THR A 40 0.02 3.81 -4.22
N PHE A 41 0.70 4.89 -4.62
CA PHE A 41 1.27 5.85 -3.69
C PHE A 41 0.19 6.57 -2.87
N LEU A 42 -0.91 6.99 -3.51
CA LEU A 42 -2.04 7.59 -2.80
C LEU A 42 -2.63 6.62 -1.76
N GLY A 43 -2.77 5.34 -2.10
CA GLY A 43 -3.20 4.29 -1.16
C GLY A 43 -2.24 4.11 0.01
N ILE A 44 -0.93 4.03 -0.25
CA ILE A 44 0.10 3.93 0.79
C ILE A 44 0.09 5.16 1.71
N ARG A 45 -0.04 6.38 1.15
CA ARG A 45 -0.10 7.62 1.93
C ARG A 45 -1.32 7.62 2.85
N ALA A 46 -2.50 7.27 2.33
CA ALA A 46 -3.72 7.19 3.13
C ALA A 46 -3.64 6.14 4.25
N MET A 47 -3.08 4.96 3.96
CA MET A 47 -2.82 3.92 4.97
C MET A 47 -1.87 4.43 6.05
N THR A 48 -0.80 5.11 5.65
CA THR A 48 0.21 5.65 6.57
C THR A 48 -0.37 6.74 7.46
N GLU A 49 -1.19 7.63 6.90
CA GLU A 49 -1.91 8.67 7.64
C GLU A 49 -2.88 8.06 8.67
N ALA A 50 -3.64 7.04 8.28
CA ALA A 50 -4.56 6.33 9.18
C ALA A 50 -3.82 5.65 10.34
N ILE A 51 -2.69 4.98 10.04
CA ILE A 51 -1.82 4.37 11.06
C ILE A 51 -1.22 5.46 11.97
N PHE A 52 -0.76 6.57 11.39
CA PHE A 52 -0.17 7.67 12.14
C PHE A 52 -1.14 8.25 13.16
N HIS A 53 -2.37 8.60 12.76
CA HIS A 53 -3.37 9.15 13.68
C HIS A 53 -3.77 8.16 14.78
N LYS A 54 -3.76 6.86 14.48
CA LYS A 54 -4.00 5.81 15.48
C LYS A 54 -2.88 5.71 16.51
N LEU A 55 -1.62 5.86 16.10
CA LEU A 55 -0.46 5.78 16.98
C LEU A 55 -0.16 7.09 17.71
N TYR A 56 -0.48 8.23 17.11
CA TYR A 56 -0.17 9.56 17.62
C TYR A 56 -1.41 10.47 17.60
N PRO A 57 -2.39 10.23 18.49
CA PRO A 57 -3.61 11.03 18.54
C PRO A 57 -3.31 12.53 18.71
N GLY A 58 -3.98 13.36 17.91
CA GLY A 58 -3.84 14.83 17.95
C GLY A 58 -2.55 15.39 17.33
N LYS A 59 -1.67 14.54 16.78
CA LYS A 59 -0.52 15.00 15.98
C LYS A 59 -0.93 15.18 14.52
N LYS A 60 -0.29 16.15 13.86
CA LYS A 60 -0.48 16.41 12.42
C LYS A 60 0.39 15.45 11.61
N PHE A 61 -0.22 14.77 10.64
CA PHE A 61 0.48 14.03 9.60
C PHE A 61 1.13 15.02 8.61
N VAL A 62 2.41 14.85 8.31
CA VAL A 62 3.22 15.74 7.43
C VAL A 62 3.71 15.02 6.20
#